data_AF-A0A3B9Z8G4-F1
#
_entry.id   AF-A0A3B9Z8G4-F1
#
_cell.length_a   1.000
_cell.length_b   1.000
_cell.length_c   1.000
_cell.angle_alpha   90.00
_cell.angle_beta   90.00
_cell.angle_gamma   90.00
#
_symmetry.space_group_name_H-M   'P 1'
#
loop_
_entity.id
_entity.type
_entity.pdbx_description
1 polymer ?
#
loop_
_entity_poly.entity_id
_entity_poly.type
_entity_poly.pdbx_seq_one_letter_code
_entity_poly.pdbx_strand_id
1 'polypeptide(L)' 'MKTKREDVRNIAIIAHVDHGKTTLVDELLKQSGVFRENQEVVERVMDSNDIERERG' A
#
# COMPACT_ATOMS: atom_id res chain seq x y z
N MET A 1 31.10 7.61 -3.99
CA MET A 1 30.07 8.50 -4.54
C MET A 1 28.79 7.68 -4.70
N LYS A 2 27.70 7.99 -3.96
CA LYS A 2 26.45 7.22 -4.07
C LYS A 2 25.71 7.65 -5.33
N THR A 3 25.52 6.74 -6.27
CA THR A 3 24.71 6.95 -7.47
C THR A 3 23.27 7.21 -7.06
N LYS A 4 22.76 8.41 -7.31
CA LYS A 4 21.37 8.76 -6.99
C LYS A 4 20.47 8.23 -8.10
N ARG A 5 19.45 7.46 -7.72
CA ARG A 5 18.42 6.95 -8.62
C ARG A 5 17.32 8.00 -8.77
N GLU A 6 17.22 8.61 -9.94
CA GLU A 6 16.20 9.63 -10.23
C GLU A 6 14.83 9.03 -10.58
N ASP A 7 14.76 7.71 -10.77
CA ASP A 7 13.55 6.92 -11.08
C ASP A 7 12.80 6.40 -9.85
N VAL A 8 13.41 6.50 -8.65
CA VAL A 8 12.80 6.01 -7.39
C VAL A 8 12.28 7.17 -6.56
N ARG A 9 11.11 6.98 -5.95
CA ARG A 9 10.51 7.90 -4.97
C ARG A 9 10.12 7.13 -3.72
N ASN A 10 10.69 7.51 -2.58
CA ASN A 10 10.28 6.99 -1.28
C ASN A 10 9.20 7.90 -0.71
N ILE A 11 8.02 7.35 -0.43
CA ILE A 11 6.86 8.08 0.11
C ILE A 11 6.34 7.39 1.37
N ALA A 12 5.70 8.15 2.27
CA ALA A 12 5.02 7.63 3.46
C ALA A 12 3.62 8.24 3.53
N ILE A 13 2.61 7.41 3.81
CA ILE A 13 1.22 7.82 3.96
C ILE A 13 0.87 7.78 5.44
N ILE A 14 0.46 8.93 5.99
CA ILE A 14 0.06 9.11 7.39
C ILE A 14 -1.34 9.69 7.39
N ALA A 15 -2.26 9.08 8.13
CA ALA A 15 -3.61 9.57 8.30
C ALA A 15 -4.11 9.31 9.71
N HIS A 16 -5.18 10.00 10.11
CA HIS A 16 -5.90 9.69 11.34
C HIS A 16 -6.66 8.36 11.20
N VAL A 17 -7.14 7.82 12.32
CA VAL A 17 -7.97 6.60 12.33
C VAL A 17 -9.21 6.83 11.45
N ASP A 18 -9.64 5.79 10.72
CA ASP A 18 -10.80 5.79 9.80
C ASP A 18 -10.72 6.75 8.58
N HIS A 19 -9.54 7.31 8.28
CA HIS A 19 -9.36 8.19 7.12
C HIS A 19 -8.99 7.46 5.82
N GLY A 20 -9.21 6.14 5.74
CA GLY A 20 -9.03 5.37 4.51
C GLY A 20 -7.59 5.23 4.03
N LYS A 21 -6.59 5.30 4.94
CA LYS A 21 -5.17 5.06 4.61
C LYS A 21 -4.96 3.72 3.88
N THR A 22 -5.58 2.66 4.38
CA THR A 22 -5.47 1.32 3.80
C THR A 22 -6.13 1.27 2.41
N THR A 23 -7.33 1.84 2.26
CA THR A 23 -8.02 1.96 0.96
C THR A 23 -7.18 2.69 -0.10
N LEU A 24 -6.51 3.78 0.28
CA LEU A 24 -5.65 4.54 -0.63
C LEU A 24 -4.43 3.71 -1.08
N VAL A 25 -3.81 2.96 -0.16
CA VAL A 25 -2.67 2.08 -0.49
C VAL A 25 -3.12 0.96 -1.43
N ASP A 26 -4.26 0.34 -1.16
CA ASP A 26 -4.78 -0.75 -1.98
C ASP A 26 -5.08 -0.29 -3.41
N GLU A 27 -5.69 0.88 -3.60
CA GLU A 27 -6.00 1.43 -4.92
C GLU A 27 -4.73 1.83 -5.68
N LEU A 28 -3.72 2.40 -5.00
CA LEU A 28 -2.41 2.68 -5.61
C LEU A 28 -1.72 1.39 -6.08
N LEU A 29 -1.78 0.31 -5.29
CA LEU A 29 -1.20 -0.97 -5.67
C LEU A 29 -1.94 -1.61 -6.85
N LYS A 30 -3.28 -1.54 -6.88
CA LYS A 30 -4.11 -2.00 -8.01
C LYS A 30 -3.76 -1.25 -9.31
N GLN A 31 -3.71 0.08 -9.27
CA GLN A 31 -3.39 0.91 -10.44
C GLN A 31 -1.96 0.76 -10.92
N SER A 32 -1.02 0.46 -10.02
CA SER A 32 0.40 0.30 -10.37
C SER A 32 0.73 -0.98 -11.17
N GLY A 33 -0.26 -1.88 -11.36
CA GLY A 33 -0.06 -3.12 -12.10
C GLY A 33 0.94 -4.09 -11.46
N VAL A 34 1.23 -3.91 -10.16
CA VAL A 34 2.19 -4.72 -9.39
C VAL A 34 1.69 -6.16 -9.20
N PHE A 35 0.37 -6.37 -9.26
CA PHE A 35 -0.24 -7.70 -9.15
C PHE A 35 -0.38 -8.34 -10.54
N ARG A 36 0.05 -9.60 -10.67
CA ARG A 36 -0.23 -10.42 -11.87
C ARG A 36 -1.73 -10.75 -11.91
N GLU A 37 -2.27 -11.00 -13.11
CA GLU A 37 -3.69 -11.36 -13.32
C GLU A 37 -4.20 -12.53 -12.44
N ASN A 38 -3.29 -13.40 -11.95
CA ASN A 38 -3.59 -14.56 -11.10
C ASN A 38 -3.10 -14.43 -9.65
N GLN A 39 -2.74 -13.23 -9.19
CA GLN A 39 -2.33 -13.03 -7.81
C GLN A 39 -3.58 -12.69 -6.98
N GLU A 40 -3.89 -13.51 -5.98
CA GLU A 40 -4.91 -13.14 -4.98
C GLU A 40 -4.48 -11.85 -4.29
N VAL A 41 -5.12 -10.74 -4.68
CA VAL A 41 -5.01 -9.48 -3.97
C VAL A 41 -5.86 -9.63 -2.73
N VAL A 42 -5.24 -10.05 -1.63
CA VAL A 42 -5.89 -10.02 -0.31
C VAL A 42 -6.24 -8.56 -0.03
N GLU A 43 -7.50 -8.27 0.28
CA GLU A 43 -7.91 -6.94 0.71
C GLU A 43 -7.02 -6.54 1.91
N ARG A 44 -6.39 -5.34 1.88
CA ARG A 44 -5.46 -4.85 2.93
C ARG A 44 -4.14 -5.63 3.03
N VAL A 45 -3.45 -5.81 1.91
CA VAL A 45 -2.18 -6.57 1.81
C VAL A 45 -1.10 -6.13 2.82
N MET A 46 -1.11 -4.86 3.21
CA MET A 46 -0.13 -4.27 4.12
C MET A 46 -0.54 -4.30 5.61
N ASP A 47 -1.79 -4.65 5.91
CA ASP A 47 -2.29 -4.69 7.29
C ASP A 47 -1.85 -6.01 7.94
N SER A 48 -0.89 -5.87 8.85
CA SER A 48 -0.17 -6.99 9.45
C SER A 48 -0.80 -7.44 10.78
N ASN A 49 -1.56 -6.58 11.43
CA ASN A 49 -2.19 -6.86 12.72
C ASN A 49 -3.69 -7.12 12.59
N ASP A 50 -4.22 -8.02 13.43
CA ASP A 50 -5.65 -8.36 13.43
C ASP A 50 -6.55 -7.15 13.73
N ILE A 51 -6.11 -6.22 14.58
CA ILE A 51 -6.83 -4.97 14.87
C ILE A 51 -6.99 -4.10 13.60
N GLU A 52 -5.97 -4.07 12.73
CA GLU A 52 -6.01 -3.31 11.47
C GLU A 52 -6.94 -3.99 10.45
N ARG A 53 -6.97 -5.32 10.44
CA ARG A 53 -7.91 -6.10 9.61
C ARG A 53 -9.36 -6.04 10.09
N GLU A 54 -9.61 -5.93 11.38
CA GLU A 54 -10.96 -5.85 11.95
C GLU A 54 -11.55 -4.44 11.91
N ARG A 55 -10.70 -3.40 12.00
CA ARG A 55 -11.15 -1.98 12.09
C ARG A 55 -10.92 -1.15 10.83
N GLY A 56 -10.02 -1.59 9.95
CA GLY A 56 -9.79 -0.91 8.67
C GLY A 56 -11.02 -0.91 7.78
#